data_AF-A0A3B8YS78-F1
#
_entry.id   AF-A0A3B8YS78-F1
#
_cell.length_a   1.000
_cell.length_b   1.000
_cell.length_c   1.000
_cell.angle_alpha   90.00
_cell.angle_beta   90.00
_cell.angle_gamma   90.00
#
_symmetry.space_group_name_H-M   'P 1'
#
loop_
_entity.id
_entity.type
_entity.pdbx_description
1 polymer ?
#
loop_
_entity_poly.entity_id
_entity_poly.type
_entity_poly.pdbx_seq_one_letter_code
_entity_poly.pdbx_strand_id
1 'polypeptide(L)'
;MAHFQAKSVSAQVAAHLKDEVAQGEWSGTMPGEERLMRRLGVGAATVREALKLLEKEGVLAGQGAGRRRKIVLPENHAQPALRVGLLHFDPPARSLNYMIELHHRLEDAGQTSLDPDKTLIELGMDVSRVARYVKKIEADAWIVCPASREVLEWFAAQEMPAFALFGRMAGVPL
;
A
#
# COMPACT_ATOMS: atom_id res chain seq x y z
N MET A 1 -4.03 -37.73 -12.20
CA MET A 1 -5.10 -37.13 -13.03
C MET A 1 -5.73 -36.01 -12.23
N ALA A 2 -5.62 -34.75 -12.69
CA ALA A 2 -6.26 -33.62 -12.02
C ALA A 2 -7.77 -33.68 -12.29
N HIS A 3 -8.58 -33.87 -11.25
CA HIS A 3 -10.03 -33.79 -11.34
C HIS A 3 -10.43 -32.34 -11.65
N PHE A 4 -11.15 -32.12 -12.75
CA PHE A 4 -11.80 -30.85 -13.02
C PHE A 4 -12.90 -30.62 -11.97
N GLN A 5 -12.72 -29.62 -11.12
CA GLN A 5 -13.71 -29.24 -10.12
C GLN A 5 -14.29 -27.88 -10.51
N ALA A 6 -15.55 -27.86 -10.93
CA ALA A 6 -16.27 -26.62 -11.17
C ALA A 6 -16.43 -25.84 -9.85
N LYS A 7 -15.87 -24.63 -9.76
CA LYS A 7 -15.99 -23.78 -8.58
C LYS A 7 -17.43 -23.26 -8.47
N SER A 8 -18.04 -23.40 -7.30
CA SER A 8 -19.34 -22.80 -7.01
C SER A 8 -19.29 -21.28 -7.12
N VAL A 9 -20.43 -20.63 -7.35
CA VAL A 9 -20.50 -19.16 -7.43
C VAL A 9 -19.97 -18.52 -6.13
N SER A 10 -20.25 -19.09 -4.96
CA SER A 10 -19.70 -18.61 -3.68
C SER A 10 -18.18 -18.73 -3.59
N ALA A 11 -17.59 -19.79 -4.15
CA ALA A 11 -16.14 -19.94 -4.20
C ALA A 11 -15.48 -18.95 -5.19
N GLN A 12 -16.15 -18.63 -6.30
CA GLN A 12 -15.70 -17.60 -7.23
C GLN A 12 -15.75 -16.21 -6.58
N VAL A 13 -16.84 -15.90 -5.87
CA VAL A 13 -16.97 -14.64 -5.10
C VAL A 13 -15.94 -14.56 -3.99
N ALA A 14 -15.68 -15.66 -3.27
CA ALA A 14 -14.65 -15.70 -2.22
C ALA A 14 -13.26 -15.43 -2.81
N ALA A 15 -12.91 -16.07 -3.94
CA ALA A 15 -11.64 -15.83 -4.61
C ALA A 15 -11.50 -14.37 -5.05
N HIS A 16 -12.54 -13.80 -5.67
CA HIS A 16 -12.52 -12.40 -6.11
C HIS A 16 -12.34 -11.43 -4.93
N LEU A 17 -13.07 -11.62 -3.83
CA LEU A 17 -12.92 -10.80 -2.62
C LEU A 17 -11.54 -10.97 -1.97
N LYS A 18 -10.96 -12.16 -2.03
CA LYS A 18 -9.60 -12.42 -1.55
C LYS A 18 -8.57 -11.64 -2.36
N ASP A 19 -8.71 -11.61 -3.67
CA ASP A 19 -7.82 -10.85 -4.55
C ASP A 19 -7.93 -9.34 -4.28
N GLU A 20 -9.15 -8.80 -4.11
CA GLU A 20 -9.34 -7.39 -3.74
C GLU A 20 -8.72 -7.06 -2.37
N VAL A 21 -8.89 -7.95 -1.39
CA VAL A 21 -8.25 -7.82 -0.07
C VAL A 21 -6.72 -7.87 -0.19
N ALA A 22 -6.17 -8.74 -1.03
CA ALA A 22 -4.72 -8.85 -1.27
C ALA A 22 -4.15 -7.61 -1.99
N GLN A 23 -4.93 -7.00 -2.88
CA GLN A 23 -4.60 -5.75 -3.56
C GLN A 23 -4.71 -4.51 -2.66
N GLY A 24 -5.21 -4.65 -1.43
CA GLY A 24 -5.35 -3.53 -0.49
C GLY A 24 -6.59 -2.67 -0.73
N GLU A 25 -7.49 -3.06 -1.65
CA GLU A 25 -8.77 -2.37 -1.88
C GLU A 25 -9.64 -2.30 -0.61
N TRP A 26 -9.45 -3.26 0.29
CA TRP A 26 -10.15 -3.34 1.57
C TRP A 26 -9.17 -3.47 2.73
N SER A 27 -9.31 -2.59 3.73
CA SER A 27 -8.50 -2.61 4.95
C SER A 27 -9.37 -2.54 6.22
N GLY A 28 -8.88 -3.14 7.30
CA GLY A 28 -9.52 -3.15 8.61
C GLY A 28 -10.75 -4.05 8.71
N THR A 29 -11.86 -3.69 8.05
CA THR A 29 -13.13 -4.43 8.11
C THR A 29 -13.74 -4.63 6.73
N MET A 30 -14.21 -5.85 6.47
CA MET A 30 -14.89 -6.21 5.24
C MET A 30 -16.25 -5.47 5.16
N PRO A 31 -16.66 -4.98 3.98
CA PRO A 31 -18.01 -4.43 3.78
C PRO A 31 -19.12 -5.39 4.21
N GLY A 32 -20.26 -4.83 4.64
CA GLY A 32 -21.43 -5.62 4.99
C GLY A 32 -22.07 -6.33 3.80
N GLU A 33 -22.86 -7.38 4.07
CA GLU A 33 -23.49 -8.24 3.04
C GLU A 33 -24.26 -7.43 1.99
N GLU A 34 -25.03 -6.43 2.40
CA GLU A 34 -25.84 -5.60 1.50
C GLU A 34 -25.01 -4.80 0.49
N ARG A 35 -23.86 -4.27 0.90
CA ARG A 35 -22.95 -3.52 0.02
C ARG A 35 -22.30 -4.46 -0.99
N LEU A 36 -21.90 -5.66 -0.54
CA LEU A 36 -21.31 -6.68 -1.40
C LEU A 36 -22.30 -7.20 -2.43
N MET A 37 -23.55 -7.44 -2.03
CA MET A 37 -24.62 -7.84 -2.95
C MET A 37 -24.83 -6.81 -4.06
N ARG A 38 -24.95 -5.52 -3.70
CA ARG A 38 -25.15 -4.46 -4.68
C ARG A 38 -23.97 -4.31 -5.65
N ARG A 39 -22.73 -4.44 -5.15
CA ARG A 39 -21.51 -4.32 -5.98
C ARG A 39 -21.34 -5.51 -6.92
N LEU A 40 -21.58 -6.72 -6.41
CA LEU A 40 -21.27 -7.96 -7.13
C LEU A 40 -22.46 -8.55 -7.89
N GLY A 41 -23.68 -8.04 -7.67
CA GLY A 41 -24.89 -8.54 -8.32
C GLY A 41 -25.28 -9.96 -7.91
N VAL A 42 -24.79 -10.46 -6.76
CA VAL A 42 -25.04 -11.82 -6.26
C VAL A 42 -26.02 -11.84 -5.08
N GLY A 43 -26.68 -12.97 -4.87
CA GLY A 43 -27.63 -13.15 -3.77
C GLY A 43 -26.97 -13.17 -2.39
N ALA A 44 -27.75 -12.84 -1.35
CA ALA A 44 -27.29 -12.80 0.05
C ALA A 44 -26.69 -14.14 0.52
N ALA A 45 -27.26 -15.27 0.11
CA ALA A 45 -26.75 -16.60 0.45
C ALA A 45 -25.34 -16.82 -0.13
N THR A 46 -25.09 -16.39 -1.38
CA THR A 46 -23.79 -16.48 -2.03
C THR A 46 -22.73 -15.66 -1.32
N VAL A 47 -23.05 -14.39 -0.99
CA VAL A 47 -22.14 -13.52 -0.23
C VAL A 47 -21.82 -14.11 1.14
N ARG A 48 -22.84 -14.58 1.85
CA ARG A 48 -22.66 -15.15 3.19
C ARG A 48 -21.77 -16.38 3.18
N GLU A 49 -21.98 -17.28 2.23
CA GLU A 49 -21.14 -18.47 2.07
C GLU A 49 -19.73 -18.12 1.61
N ALA A 50 -19.55 -17.13 0.74
CA ALA A 50 -18.23 -16.64 0.35
C ALA A 50 -17.45 -16.06 1.54
N LEU A 51 -18.11 -15.25 2.38
CA LEU A 51 -17.49 -14.69 3.58
C LEU A 51 -17.13 -15.79 4.61
N LYS A 52 -17.96 -16.83 4.77
CA LYS A 52 -17.62 -17.98 5.62
C LYS A 52 -16.43 -18.78 5.08
N LEU A 53 -16.32 -18.94 3.75
CA LEU A 53 -15.15 -19.57 3.14
C LEU A 53 -13.88 -18.79 3.47
N LEU A 54 -13.92 -17.45 3.36
CA LEU A 54 -12.79 -16.59 3.73
C LEU A 54 -12.47 -16.63 5.23
N GLU A 55 -13.47 -16.79 6.11
CA GLU A 55 -13.22 -17.04 7.53
C GLU A 55 -12.53 -18.39 7.76
N LYS A 56 -12.97 -19.44 7.07
CA LYS A 56 -12.38 -20.78 7.17
C LYS A 56 -10.94 -20.81 6.62
N GLU A 57 -10.66 -20.02 5.60
CA GLU A 57 -9.32 -19.82 5.03
C GLU A 57 -8.43 -18.90 5.88
N GLY A 58 -8.97 -18.30 6.95
CA GLY A 58 -8.23 -17.41 7.84
C GLY A 58 -7.98 -16.01 7.30
N VAL A 59 -8.60 -15.62 6.18
CA VAL A 59 -8.52 -14.27 5.58
C VAL A 59 -9.41 -13.27 6.34
N LEU A 60 -10.47 -13.76 6.96
CA LEU A 60 -11.41 -12.97 7.75
C LEU A 60 -11.56 -13.55 9.16
N ALA A 61 -11.86 -12.70 10.13
CA ALA A 61 -12.30 -13.12 11.45
C ALA A 61 -13.67 -12.53 11.81
N GLY A 62 -14.57 -13.39 12.26
CA GLY A 62 -15.87 -12.98 12.80
C GLY A 62 -15.70 -12.14 14.06
N GLN A 63 -16.51 -11.08 14.19
CA GLN A 63 -16.48 -10.18 15.36
C GLN A 63 -17.72 -10.32 16.27
N GLY A 64 -18.52 -11.37 16.08
CA GLY A 64 -19.82 -11.58 16.75
C GLY A 64 -21.00 -11.41 15.79
N ALA A 65 -22.19 -11.86 16.22
CA ALA A 65 -23.40 -11.85 15.40
C ALA A 65 -23.76 -10.43 14.92
N GLY A 66 -24.03 -10.28 13.61
CA GLY A 66 -24.40 -9.01 12.99
C GLY A 66 -23.27 -7.99 12.83
N ARG A 67 -22.06 -8.28 13.31
CA ARG A 67 -20.89 -7.40 13.14
C ARG A 67 -20.16 -7.72 11.84
N ARG A 68 -19.55 -6.69 11.26
CA ARG A 68 -18.69 -6.86 10.08
C ARG A 68 -17.51 -7.75 10.45
N ARG A 69 -16.99 -8.45 9.45
CA ARG A 69 -15.82 -9.32 9.62
C ARG A 69 -14.56 -8.46 9.60
N LYS A 70 -13.64 -8.73 10.51
CA LYS A 70 -12.32 -8.12 10.48
C LYS A 70 -11.52 -8.77 9.38
N ILE A 71 -10.81 -7.97 8.58
CA ILE A 71 -9.84 -8.51 7.63
C ILE A 71 -8.61 -8.91 8.43
N VAL A 72 -8.26 -10.19 8.38
CA VAL A 72 -7.12 -10.77 9.06
C VAL A 72 -6.27 -11.37 7.96
N LEU A 73 -5.49 -10.52 7.31
CA LEU A 73 -4.48 -11.00 6.38
C LEU A 73 -3.50 -11.86 7.21
N PRO A 74 -3.23 -13.12 6.83
CA PRO A 74 -2.13 -13.86 7.45
C PRO A 74 -0.85 -13.04 7.22
N GLU A 75 0.08 -13.03 8.18
CA GLU A 75 1.34 -12.26 8.09
C GLU A 75 2.14 -12.59 6.81
N ASN A 76 1.91 -13.77 6.22
CA ASN A 76 2.49 -14.23 4.95
C ASN A 76 1.67 -13.89 3.68
N HIS A 77 0.55 -13.15 3.77
CA HIS A 77 -0.08 -12.55 2.59
C HIS A 77 0.77 -11.35 2.20
N ALA A 78 1.84 -11.62 1.46
CA ALA A 78 2.67 -10.60 0.87
C ALA A 78 1.78 -9.70 0.00
N GLN A 79 1.46 -8.50 0.50
CA GLN A 79 1.23 -7.39 -0.41
C GLN A 79 2.46 -7.32 -1.33
N PRO A 80 2.31 -7.02 -2.62
CA PRO A 80 3.48 -6.82 -3.47
C PRO A 80 4.41 -5.83 -2.76
N ALA A 81 5.67 -6.21 -2.54
CA ALA A 81 6.65 -5.36 -1.88
C ALA A 81 6.76 -4.04 -2.65
N LEU A 82 6.24 -2.96 -2.07
CA LEU A 82 6.33 -1.63 -2.65
C LEU A 82 7.79 -1.19 -2.65
N ARG A 83 8.20 -0.56 -3.74
CA ARG A 83 9.51 0.08 -3.87
C ARG A 83 9.39 1.52 -3.41
N VAL A 84 9.85 1.80 -2.20
CA VAL A 84 9.78 3.12 -1.59
C VAL A 84 11.09 3.86 -1.83
N GLY A 85 11.05 4.92 -2.63
CA GLY A 85 12.20 5.79 -2.89
C GLY A 85 12.48 6.74 -1.74
N LEU A 86 13.70 6.75 -1.22
CA LEU A 86 14.16 7.66 -0.17
C LEU A 86 15.01 8.78 -0.78
N LEU A 87 14.44 9.99 -0.93
CA LEU A 87 15.15 11.13 -1.48
C LEU A 87 15.75 11.99 -0.35
N HIS A 88 17.01 11.69 -0.02
CA HIS A 88 17.76 12.33 1.06
C HIS A 88 18.22 13.74 0.73
N PHE A 89 18.35 14.58 1.76
CA PHE A 89 18.85 15.95 1.64
C PHE A 89 20.30 16.00 1.14
N ASP A 90 21.19 15.22 1.75
CA ASP A 90 22.61 15.13 1.44
C ASP A 90 23.13 13.69 1.66
N PRO A 91 24.38 13.36 1.24
CA PRO A 91 24.89 11.99 1.38
C PRO A 91 24.98 11.50 2.84
N PRO A 92 25.43 12.31 3.82
CA PRO A 92 25.44 11.90 5.23
C PRO A 92 24.06 11.55 5.81
N ALA A 93 22.97 12.15 5.31
CA ALA A 93 21.63 11.88 5.82
C ALA A 93 21.22 10.40 5.77
N ARG A 94 21.78 9.61 4.84
CA ARG A 94 21.52 8.17 4.71
C ARG A 94 21.89 7.37 5.96
N SER A 95 22.89 7.82 6.71
CA SER A 95 23.42 7.12 7.89
C SER A 95 22.86 7.66 9.20
N LEU A 96 21.92 8.60 9.18
CA LEU A 96 21.28 9.09 10.40
C LEU A 96 20.41 7.98 11.01
N ASN A 97 20.45 7.85 12.34
CA ASN A 97 19.79 6.75 13.06
C ASN A 97 18.30 6.61 12.71
N TYR A 98 17.58 7.73 12.53
CA TYR A 98 16.17 7.69 12.15
C TYR A 98 15.94 7.20 10.72
N MET A 99 16.91 7.39 9.81
CA MET A 99 16.85 6.85 8.45
C MET A 99 17.16 5.36 8.44
N ILE A 100 18.14 4.92 9.22
CA ILE A 100 18.44 3.49 9.43
C ILE A 100 17.20 2.78 10.00
N GLU A 101 16.58 3.36 11.03
CA GLU A 101 15.35 2.82 11.62
C GLU A 101 14.19 2.79 10.63
N LEU A 102 14.02 3.84 9.81
CA LEU A 102 13.01 3.86 8.75
C LEU A 102 13.23 2.73 7.74
N HIS A 103 14.48 2.53 7.30
CA HIS A 103 14.83 1.47 6.36
C HIS A 103 14.47 0.09 6.93
N HIS A 104 14.89 -0.21 8.16
CA HIS A 104 14.55 -1.47 8.83
C HIS A 104 13.04 -1.67 8.98
N ARG A 105 12.29 -0.61 9.34
CA ARG A 105 10.83 -0.70 9.46
C ARG A 105 10.15 -0.97 8.12
N LEU A 106 10.69 -0.44 7.01
CA LEU A 106 10.18 -0.74 5.67
C LEU A 106 10.48 -2.20 5.29
N GLU A 107 11.69 -2.68 5.55
CA GLU A 107 12.09 -4.08 5.33
C GLU A 107 11.25 -5.07 6.16
N ASP A 108 11.07 -4.80 7.46
CA ASP A 108 10.26 -5.61 8.38
C ASP A 108 8.78 -5.66 7.94
N ALA A 109 8.29 -4.60 7.29
CA ALA A 109 6.97 -4.54 6.69
C ALA A 109 6.89 -5.22 5.30
N GLY A 110 7.97 -5.86 4.84
CA GLY A 110 8.06 -6.53 3.55
C GLY A 110 8.17 -5.58 2.35
N GLN A 111 8.55 -4.32 2.57
CA GLN A 111 8.72 -3.31 1.52
C GLN A 111 10.19 -3.24 1.08
N THR A 112 10.43 -2.79 -0.15
CA THR A 112 11.78 -2.56 -0.67
C THR A 112 12.11 -1.07 -0.61
N SER A 113 13.17 -0.71 0.08
CA SER A 113 13.75 0.64 0.10
C SER A 113 14.65 0.84 -1.12
N LEU A 114 14.45 1.93 -1.85
CA LEU A 114 15.35 2.39 -2.90
C LEU A 114 16.09 3.63 -2.41
N ASP A 115 17.42 3.59 -2.46
CA ASP A 115 18.30 4.71 -2.11
C ASP A 115 18.96 5.26 -3.37
N PRO A 116 18.36 6.27 -4.05
CA PRO A 116 18.88 6.83 -5.29
C PRO A 116 20.30 7.36 -5.13
N ASP A 117 21.10 7.36 -6.19
CA ASP A 117 22.50 7.83 -6.15
C ASP A 117 22.63 9.33 -5.83
N LYS A 118 21.64 10.14 -6.20
CA LYS A 118 21.65 11.59 -5.99
C LYS A 118 20.74 12.04 -4.87
N THR A 119 21.21 13.07 -4.19
CA THR A 119 20.53 13.75 -3.09
C THR A 119 19.94 15.08 -3.55
N LEU A 120 19.06 15.66 -2.74
CA LEU A 120 18.40 16.93 -3.07
C LEU A 120 19.40 18.08 -3.24
N ILE A 121 20.46 18.13 -2.43
CA ILE A 121 21.53 19.12 -2.57
C ILE A 121 22.30 18.96 -3.89
N GLU A 122 22.61 17.73 -4.31
CA GLU A 122 23.30 17.47 -5.58
C GLU A 122 22.43 17.80 -6.80
N LEU A 123 21.11 17.64 -6.65
CA LEU A 123 20.11 18.10 -7.59
C LEU A 123 19.84 19.62 -7.51
N GLY A 124 20.44 20.30 -6.52
CA GLY A 124 20.35 21.74 -6.32
C GLY A 124 19.01 22.23 -5.78
N MET A 125 18.20 21.36 -5.18
CA MET A 125 16.80 21.64 -4.81
C MET A 125 15.95 22.19 -5.97
N ASP A 126 16.39 21.96 -7.20
CA ASP A 126 15.74 22.45 -8.40
C ASP A 126 14.63 21.47 -8.80
N VAL A 127 13.40 21.98 -8.87
CA VAL A 127 12.20 21.18 -9.16
C VAL A 127 12.32 20.44 -10.49
N SER A 128 12.87 21.08 -11.52
CA SER A 128 12.98 20.46 -12.86
C SER A 128 13.99 19.31 -12.87
N ARG A 129 15.13 19.48 -12.18
CA ARG A 129 16.15 18.45 -12.03
C ARG A 129 15.65 17.29 -11.17
N VAL A 130 14.98 17.58 -10.06
CA VAL A 130 14.34 16.58 -9.19
C VAL A 130 13.30 15.78 -9.96
N ALA A 131 12.37 16.46 -10.64
CA ALA A 131 11.32 15.83 -11.42
C ALA A 131 11.86 14.88 -12.49
N ARG A 132 12.89 15.33 -13.23
CA ARG A 132 13.53 14.50 -14.26
C ARG A 132 14.24 13.29 -13.67
N TYR A 133 14.83 13.45 -12.49
CA TYR A 133 15.58 12.38 -11.83
C TYR A 133 14.64 11.33 -11.24
N VAL A 134 13.63 11.76 -10.48
CA VAL A 134 12.60 10.91 -9.87
C VAL A 134 11.90 10.04 -10.92
N LYS A 135 11.54 10.61 -12.09
CA LYS A 135 10.88 9.87 -13.18
C LYS A 135 11.71 8.74 -13.80
N LYS A 136 13.01 8.67 -13.53
CA LYS A 136 13.89 7.58 -14.01
C LYS A 136 13.90 6.38 -13.07
N ILE A 137 13.37 6.55 -11.87
CA ILE A 137 13.42 5.57 -10.80
C ILE A 137 12.03 4.97 -10.70
N GLU A 138 11.94 3.66 -10.85
CA GLU A 138 10.69 2.95 -10.67
C GLU A 138 10.43 2.74 -9.18
N ALA A 139 9.81 3.74 -8.56
CA ALA A 139 9.32 3.69 -7.20
C ALA A 139 7.79 3.73 -7.19
N ASP A 140 7.18 3.06 -6.23
CA ASP A 140 5.73 3.02 -6.04
C ASP A 140 5.27 4.11 -5.05
N ALA A 141 6.19 4.62 -4.22
CA ALA A 141 5.99 5.80 -3.37
C ALA A 141 7.33 6.48 -3.04
N TRP A 142 7.28 7.75 -2.59
CA TRP A 142 8.46 8.52 -2.17
C TRP A 142 8.40 8.99 -0.72
N ILE A 143 9.54 8.97 -0.05
CA ILE A 143 9.78 9.73 1.18
C ILE A 143 10.85 10.76 0.86
N VAL A 144 10.56 12.04 1.08
CA VAL A 144 11.41 13.16 0.70
C VAL A 144 11.85 13.91 1.96
N CYS A 145 13.17 14.00 2.22
CA CYS A 145 13.66 14.35 3.55
C CYS A 145 15.02 15.07 3.63
N PRO A 146 15.06 16.25 4.27
CA PRO A 146 14.11 17.36 4.13
C PRO A 146 14.15 18.01 2.74
N ALA A 147 13.03 18.55 2.26
CA ALA A 147 12.96 19.29 1.00
C ALA A 147 12.46 20.73 1.14
N SER A 148 12.73 21.53 0.11
CA SER A 148 12.16 22.88 -0.04
C SER A 148 10.66 22.81 -0.32
N ARG A 149 9.96 23.94 -0.15
CA ARG A 149 8.51 24.03 -0.36
C ARG A 149 8.15 23.68 -1.80
N GLU A 150 8.91 24.21 -2.74
CA GLU A 150 8.70 24.09 -4.17
C GLU A 150 8.83 22.62 -4.64
N VAL A 151 9.80 21.89 -4.09
CA VAL A 151 9.97 20.45 -4.35
C VAL A 151 8.81 19.66 -3.77
N LEU A 152 8.40 19.95 -2.52
CA LEU A 152 7.28 19.27 -1.88
C LEU A 152 5.95 19.53 -2.60
N GLU A 153 5.68 20.77 -3.00
CA GLU A 153 4.48 21.12 -3.79
C GLU A 153 4.48 20.42 -5.14
N TRP A 154 5.65 20.25 -5.78
CA TRP A 154 5.75 19.46 -7.00
C TRP A 154 5.38 17.98 -6.76
N PHE A 155 5.91 17.36 -5.70
CA PHE A 155 5.55 15.98 -5.33
C PHE A 155 4.04 15.86 -5.03
N ALA A 156 3.45 16.82 -4.33
CA ALA A 156 2.03 16.83 -3.98
C ALA A 156 1.10 16.91 -5.20
N ALA A 157 1.60 17.46 -6.31
CA ALA A 157 0.88 17.54 -7.57
C ALA A 157 1.01 16.27 -8.43
N GLN A 158 1.78 15.25 -8.02
CA GLN A 158 1.92 14.00 -8.76
C GLN A 158 0.87 12.96 -8.29
N GLU A 159 0.48 12.06 -9.18
CA GLU A 159 -0.39 10.92 -8.83
C GLU A 159 0.33 9.89 -7.94
N MET A 160 1.65 9.81 -8.06
CA MET A 160 2.48 8.92 -7.26
C MET A 160 2.53 9.40 -5.80
N PRO A 161 2.20 8.54 -4.82
CA PRO A 161 2.23 8.92 -3.41
C PRO A 161 3.61 9.41 -2.96
N ALA A 162 3.62 10.49 -2.18
CA ALA A 162 4.83 11.04 -1.60
C ALA A 162 4.57 11.52 -0.18
N PHE A 163 5.56 11.37 0.69
CA PHE A 163 5.52 11.80 2.07
C PHE A 163 6.70 12.72 2.35
N ALA A 164 6.43 13.84 3.02
CA ALA A 164 7.47 14.72 3.51
C ALA A 164 7.92 14.26 4.90
N LEU A 165 9.22 14.07 5.09
CA LEU A 165 9.83 13.90 6.40
C LEU A 165 10.72 15.12 6.65
N PHE A 166 10.29 16.00 7.55
CA PHE A 166 10.90 17.32 7.77
C PHE A 166 10.85 18.26 6.54
N GLY A 167 11.53 19.40 6.63
CA GLY A 167 11.54 20.42 5.57
C GLY A 167 10.36 21.39 5.65
N ARG A 168 10.03 22.06 4.53
CA ARG A 168 8.99 23.10 4.47
C ARG A 168 7.61 22.53 4.16
N MET A 169 7.18 21.52 4.91
CA MET A 169 5.96 20.74 4.65
C MET A 169 4.65 21.39 5.12
N ALA A 170 4.70 22.44 5.94
CA ALA A 170 3.50 23.05 6.51
C ALA A 170 2.52 23.53 5.43
N GLY A 171 1.29 23.02 5.41
CA GLY A 171 0.27 23.39 4.43
C GLY A 171 0.49 22.84 3.02
N VAL A 172 1.42 21.91 2.83
CA VAL A 172 1.54 21.13 1.58
C VAL A 172 0.73 19.83 1.75
N PRO A 173 -0.13 19.45 0.80
CA PRO A 173 -0.99 18.26 0.92
C PRO A 173 -0.22 16.98 0.54
N LEU A 174 0.71 16.58 1.41
CA LEU A 174 1.46 15.31 1.36
C LEU A 174 1.17 14.47 2.60
#